data_AF-A0A8T6MD91-F1
#
_entry.id   AF-A0A8T6MD91-F1
#
_cell.length_a   1.000
_cell.length_b   1.000
_cell.length_c   1.000
_cell.angle_alpha   90.00
_cell.angle_beta   90.00
_cell.angle_gamma   90.00
#
_symmetry.space_group_name_H-M   'P 1'
#
loop_
_entity.id
_entity.type
_entity.pdbx_description
1 polymer ?
#
loop_
_entity_poly.entity_id
_entity_poly.type
_entity_poly.pdbx_seq_one_letter_code
_entity_poly.pdbx_strand_id
1 'polypeptide(L)'
;MINKKAQVSLEMMIIVGVLVLGTIILATIVINMSSSKADQSNAINKQTDEIVDNFICNLVISVNPQDAGTVKGDGSFACGTQVRVEAVPATGHSFLNWKDSSGAIMSKTEIFYFDLNFNTGITANFN
;
A
#
# COMPACT_ATOMS: atom_id res chain seq x y z
N MET A 1 37.18 -6.67 73.13
CA MET A 1 38.03 -6.94 71.96
C MET A 1 37.27 -7.88 71.04
N ILE A 2 36.76 -7.40 69.91
CA ILE A 2 36.00 -8.23 68.97
C ILE A 2 37.00 -9.19 68.31
N ASN A 3 36.72 -10.50 68.39
CA ASN A 3 37.60 -11.54 67.86
C ASN A 3 37.75 -11.33 66.34
N LYS A 4 38.98 -11.16 65.85
CA LYS A 4 39.26 -10.99 64.41
C LYS A 4 38.69 -12.14 63.56
N LYS A 5 38.58 -13.37 64.11
CA LYS A 5 37.88 -14.48 63.42
C LYS A 5 36.38 -14.24 63.28
N ALA A 6 35.73 -13.60 64.25
CA ALA A 6 34.30 -13.28 64.19
C ALA A 6 34.01 -12.10 63.25
N GLN A 7 34.89 -11.10 63.18
CA GLN A 7 34.77 -10.00 62.21
C GLN A 7 34.95 -10.51 60.77
N VAL A 8 35.98 -11.33 60.51
CA VAL A 8 36.22 -11.91 59.18
C VAL A 8 35.08 -12.86 58.78
N SER A 9 34.52 -13.63 59.72
CA SER A 9 33.35 -14.48 59.46
C SER A 9 32.08 -13.69 59.14
N LEU A 10 31.91 -12.48 59.70
CA LEU A 10 30.76 -11.62 59.45
C LEU A 10 30.90 -10.88 58.11
N GLU A 11 32.09 -10.38 57.78
CA GLU A 11 32.38 -9.76 56.48
C GLU A 11 32.27 -10.78 55.32
N MET A 12 32.76 -12.00 55.52
CA MET A 12 32.64 -13.07 54.53
C MET A 12 31.18 -13.50 54.30
N MET A 13 30.32 -13.36 55.31
CA MET A 13 28.89 -13.70 55.24
C MET A 13 28.04 -12.57 54.63
N ILE A 14 28.40 -11.30 54.83
CA ILE A 14 27.79 -10.14 54.15
C ILE A 14 28.11 -10.16 52.65
N ILE A 15 29.35 -10.49 52.27
CA ILE A 15 29.79 -10.55 50.86
C ILE A 15 29.06 -11.66 50.08
N VAL A 16 28.81 -12.82 50.70
CA VAL A 16 28.04 -13.92 50.07
C VAL A 16 26.56 -13.54 49.89
N GLY A 17 25.96 -12.82 50.84
CA GLY A 17 24.57 -12.34 50.72
C GLY A 17 24.37 -11.32 49.59
N VAL A 18 25.33 -10.40 49.38
CA VAL A 18 25.31 -9.41 48.30
C VAL A 18 25.51 -10.07 46.92
N LEU A 19 26.34 -11.11 46.82
CA LEU A 19 26.53 -11.90 45.59
C LEU A 19 25.26 -12.68 45.19
N VAL A 20 24.57 -13.32 46.15
CA VAL A 20 23.32 -14.06 45.87
C VAL A 20 22.21 -13.10 45.40
N LEU A 21 22.06 -11.93 46.03
CA LEU A 21 21.12 -10.90 45.60
C LEU A 21 21.46 -10.32 44.21
N GLY A 22 22.76 -10.12 43.91
CA GLY A 22 23.22 -9.67 42.59
C GLY A 22 22.90 -10.67 41.46
N THR A 23 22.99 -11.97 41.74
CA THR A 23 22.60 -13.01 40.75
C THR A 23 21.08 -13.08 40.51
N ILE A 24 20.26 -12.85 41.54
CA ILE A 24 18.79 -12.85 41.42
C ILE A 24 18.29 -11.65 40.61
N ILE A 25 18.92 -10.47 40.77
CA ILE A 25 18.61 -9.27 39.99
C ILE A 25 19.04 -9.43 38.52
N LEU A 26 20.16 -10.11 38.25
CA LEU A 26 20.59 -10.40 36.88
C LEU A 26 19.63 -11.37 36.16
N ALA A 27 19.09 -12.36 36.88
CA ALA A 27 18.17 -13.34 36.30
C ALA A 27 16.81 -12.74 35.91
N THR A 28 16.26 -11.79 36.67
CA THR A 28 14.99 -11.12 36.33
C THR A 28 15.09 -10.21 35.10
N ILE A 29 16.24 -9.56 34.89
CA ILE A 29 16.46 -8.70 33.71
C ILE A 29 16.50 -9.52 32.41
N VAL A 30 17.02 -10.76 32.45
CA VAL A 30 17.13 -11.62 31.26
C VAL A 30 15.76 -12.12 30.76
N ILE A 31 14.78 -12.31 31.65
CA ILE A 31 13.42 -12.71 31.25
C ILE A 31 12.72 -11.56 30.53
N ASN A 32 12.95 -10.31 30.94
CA ASN A 32 12.31 -9.14 30.32
C ASN A 32 12.97 -8.68 29.00
N MET A 33 14.12 -9.26 28.61
CA MET A 33 14.73 -9.07 27.28
C MET A 33 14.47 -10.23 26.31
N SER A 34 13.93 -11.36 26.78
CA SER A 34 13.68 -12.54 25.94
C SER A 34 12.33 -12.49 25.22
N SER A 35 11.37 -11.69 25.70
CA SER A 35 10.05 -11.53 25.07
C SER A 35 10.01 -10.49 23.94
N SER A 36 11.06 -9.69 23.74
CA SER A 36 11.08 -8.63 22.72
C SER A 36 11.57 -9.07 21.33
N LYS A 37 12.04 -10.31 21.15
CA LYS A 37 12.57 -10.81 19.86
C LYS A 37 11.81 -11.97 19.23
N ALA A 38 10.71 -12.45 19.83
CA ALA A 38 9.89 -13.52 19.26
C ALA A 38 8.65 -13.02 18.46
N ASP A 39 8.30 -11.73 18.53
CA ASP A 39 7.18 -11.16 17.75
C ASP A 39 7.61 -10.37 16.50
N GLN A 40 8.92 -10.26 16.23
CA GLN A 40 9.41 -9.47 15.09
C GLN A 40 9.56 -10.27 13.78
N SER A 41 9.34 -11.59 13.76
CA SER A 41 9.29 -12.35 12.49
C SER A 41 7.87 -12.53 11.95
N ASN A 42 6.84 -12.13 12.71
CA ASN A 42 5.43 -12.31 12.32
C ASN A 42 4.65 -10.99 12.16
N ALA A 43 5.26 -9.84 12.42
CA ALA A 43 4.72 -8.54 11.99
C ALA A 43 5.16 -8.19 10.56
N ILE A 44 6.31 -8.68 10.11
CA ILE A 44 6.84 -8.40 8.76
C ILE A 44 6.05 -9.19 7.71
N ASN A 45 5.58 -10.39 8.03
CA ASN A 45 4.76 -11.23 7.14
C ASN A 45 3.25 -11.06 7.29
N LYS A 46 2.79 -10.21 8.22
CA LYS A 46 1.37 -9.78 8.27
C LYS A 46 1.13 -8.46 7.53
N GLN A 47 2.20 -7.70 7.24
CA GLN A 47 2.12 -6.43 6.53
C GLN A 47 2.45 -6.53 5.03
N THR A 48 2.84 -7.70 4.53
CA THR A 48 3.06 -7.93 3.10
C THR A 48 1.85 -8.49 2.36
N ASP A 49 0.71 -8.69 3.03
CA ASP A 49 -0.56 -9.13 2.40
C ASP A 49 -1.54 -7.97 2.11
N GLU A 50 -1.19 -6.70 2.43
CA GLU A 50 -2.08 -5.54 2.22
C GLU A 50 -1.45 -4.33 1.51
N ILE A 51 -0.19 -4.39 1.03
CA ILE A 51 0.43 -3.28 0.28
C ILE A 51 1.06 -3.77 -1.04
N VAL A 52 0.23 -4.33 -1.92
CA VAL A 52 0.19 -3.78 -3.27
C VAL A 52 -1.03 -2.89 -3.29
N ASP A 53 -0.85 -1.61 -2.98
CA ASP A 53 -1.87 -0.61 -3.28
C ASP A 53 -2.07 -0.70 -4.80
N ASN A 54 -3.13 -1.40 -5.21
CA ASN A 54 -3.43 -1.58 -6.61
C ASN A 54 -3.73 -0.18 -7.12
N PHE A 55 -2.74 0.48 -7.73
CA PHE A 55 -2.87 1.86 -8.15
C PHE A 55 -4.03 1.91 -9.16
N ILE A 56 -5.17 2.47 -8.74
CA ILE A 56 -6.39 2.51 -9.56
C ILE A 56 -6.44 3.83 -10.34
N CYS A 57 -6.71 3.71 -11.64
CA CYS A 57 -6.94 4.81 -12.55
C CYS A 57 -8.41 4.82 -12.96
N ASN A 58 -9.02 6.00 -12.92
CA ASN A 58 -10.38 6.21 -13.36
C ASN A 58 -10.41 6.79 -14.79
N LEU A 59 -11.16 6.14 -15.67
CA LEU A 59 -11.46 6.61 -17.02
C LEU A 59 -12.88 7.13 -17.07
N VAL A 60 -13.03 8.40 -17.46
CA VAL A 60 -14.32 9.03 -17.73
C VAL A 60 -14.44 9.31 -19.22
N ILE A 61 -15.57 8.94 -19.81
CA ILE A 61 -15.85 9.16 -21.22
C ILE A 61 -17.06 10.08 -21.37
N SER A 62 -16.88 11.18 -22.09
CA SER A 62 -17.94 12.12 -22.46
C SER A 62 -18.39 11.92 -23.91
N VAL A 63 -19.64 12.24 -24.21
CA VAL A 63 -20.22 12.21 -25.57
C VAL A 63 -20.53 13.63 -26.02
N ASN A 64 -20.10 13.99 -27.24
CA ASN A 64 -20.29 15.33 -27.80
C ASN A 64 -20.67 15.28 -29.30
N PRO A 65 -21.81 15.85 -29.73
CA PRO A 65 -22.89 16.41 -28.89
C PRO A 65 -23.53 15.36 -27.99
N GLN A 66 -24.23 15.81 -26.93
CA GLN A 66 -25.03 14.91 -26.11
C GLN A 66 -26.03 14.14 -26.99
N ASP A 67 -26.24 12.86 -26.67
CA ASP A 67 -27.14 11.93 -27.38
C ASP A 67 -26.76 11.59 -28.84
N ALA A 68 -25.66 12.14 -29.37
CA ALA A 68 -25.18 11.83 -30.72
C ALA A 68 -24.61 10.40 -30.86
N GLY A 69 -24.42 9.71 -29.74
CA GLY A 69 -23.98 8.33 -29.70
C GLY A 69 -23.93 7.78 -28.28
N THR A 70 -23.48 6.53 -28.18
CA THR A 70 -23.18 5.86 -26.90
C THR A 70 -21.72 5.46 -26.86
N VAL A 71 -21.19 5.31 -25.65
CA VAL A 71 -19.79 4.93 -25.40
C VAL A 71 -19.71 3.75 -24.45
N LYS A 72 -18.64 2.99 -24.54
CA LYS A 72 -18.30 1.89 -23.62
C LYS A 72 -16.83 1.95 -23.25
N GLY A 73 -16.51 1.44 -22.07
CA GLY A 73 -15.13 1.24 -21.60
C GLY A 73 -14.68 2.23 -20.52
N ASP A 74 -15.56 3.12 -20.05
CA ASP A 74 -15.35 3.91 -18.85
C ASP A 74 -15.33 3.02 -17.59
N GLY A 75 -14.73 3.54 -16.51
CA GLY A 75 -14.66 2.85 -15.23
C GLY A 75 -13.31 2.95 -14.54
N SER A 76 -13.13 2.13 -13.51
CA SER A 76 -11.91 2.07 -12.70
C SER A 76 -11.10 0.82 -13.04
N PHE A 77 -9.81 1.01 -13.33
CA PHE A 77 -8.89 -0.04 -13.76
C PHE A 77 -7.59 0.05 -12.96
N ALA A 78 -6.83 -1.04 -12.86
CA ALA A 78 -5.44 -0.92 -12.44
C ALA A 78 -4.70 -0.03 -13.45
N CYS A 79 -3.95 0.96 -12.97
CA CYS A 79 -3.16 1.83 -13.82
C CYS A 79 -2.13 1.02 -14.61
N GLY A 80 -1.90 1.43 -15.86
CA GLY A 80 -1.13 0.67 -16.85
C GLY A 80 -1.94 -0.41 -17.57
N THR A 81 -3.22 -0.61 -17.21
CA THR A 81 -4.12 -1.49 -17.99
C THR A 81 -4.35 -0.90 -19.37
N GLN A 82 -4.22 -1.74 -20.40
CA GLN A 82 -4.68 -1.41 -21.74
C GLN A 82 -6.21 -1.49 -21.77
N VAL A 83 -6.87 -0.35 -21.97
CA VAL A 83 -8.33 -0.24 -21.99
C VAL A 83 -8.83 -0.20 -23.42
N ARG A 84 -9.88 -0.97 -23.71
CA ARG A 84 -10.65 -0.89 -24.95
C ARG A 84 -11.82 0.06 -24.74
N VAL A 85 -11.94 1.07 -25.59
CA VAL A 85 -13.13 1.92 -25.65
C VAL A 85 -13.81 1.81 -27.01
N GLU A 86 -15.11 2.06 -27.03
CA GLU A 86 -15.95 1.94 -28.22
C GLU A 86 -16.99 3.07 -28.25
N ALA A 87 -17.13 3.71 -29.39
CA ALA A 87 -18.18 4.68 -29.68
C ALA A 87 -19.15 4.08 -30.70
N VAL A 88 -20.45 4.18 -30.41
CA VAL A 88 -21.52 3.73 -31.32
C VAL A 88 -22.37 4.96 -31.67
N PRO A 89 -22.31 5.47 -32.91
CA PRO A 89 -23.14 6.60 -33.33
C PRO A 89 -24.63 6.30 -33.20
N ALA A 90 -25.41 7.31 -32.81
CA ALA A 90 -26.86 7.25 -32.91
C ALA A 90 -27.31 7.37 -34.38
N THR A 91 -28.57 7.07 -34.66
CA THR A 91 -29.11 7.18 -36.03
C THR A 91 -28.99 8.62 -36.53
N GLY A 92 -28.40 8.80 -37.71
CA GLY A 92 -28.18 10.12 -38.31
C GLY A 92 -26.86 10.79 -37.93
N HIS A 93 -26.08 10.21 -37.03
CA HIS A 93 -24.76 10.70 -36.62
C HIS A 93 -23.64 9.83 -37.16
N SER A 94 -22.44 10.40 -37.29
CA SER A 94 -21.20 9.63 -37.53
C SER A 94 -20.16 9.95 -36.48
N PHE A 95 -19.37 8.95 -36.11
CA PHE A 95 -18.23 9.15 -35.23
C PHE A 95 -17.12 9.93 -35.95
N LEU A 96 -16.52 10.89 -35.26
CA LEU A 96 -15.46 11.74 -35.80
C LEU A 96 -14.08 11.43 -35.22
N ASN A 97 -13.97 11.43 -33.89
CA ASN A 97 -12.71 11.22 -33.18
C ASN A 97 -12.89 11.16 -31.67
N TRP A 98 -11.90 10.53 -31.05
CA TRP A 98 -11.63 10.58 -29.63
C TRP A 98 -10.65 11.72 -29.34
N LYS A 99 -10.94 12.52 -28.31
CA LYS A 99 -10.03 13.54 -27.80
C LYS A 99 -9.75 13.37 -26.32
N ASP A 100 -8.54 13.70 -25.89
CA ASP A 100 -8.23 13.85 -24.47
C ASP A 100 -8.79 15.16 -23.89
N SER A 101 -8.59 15.37 -22.59
CA SER A 101 -9.01 16.59 -21.88
C SER A 101 -8.31 17.87 -22.34
N SER A 102 -7.16 17.77 -23.01
CA SER A 102 -6.47 18.92 -23.62
C SER A 102 -7.04 19.28 -25.01
N GLY A 103 -7.88 18.40 -25.57
CA GLY A 103 -8.46 18.53 -26.90
C GLY A 103 -7.62 17.90 -28.01
N ALA A 104 -6.54 17.20 -27.68
CA ALA A 104 -5.71 16.49 -28.65
C ALA A 104 -6.44 15.25 -29.17
N ILE A 105 -6.35 15.00 -30.48
CA ILE A 105 -6.98 13.82 -31.11
C ILE A 105 -6.16 12.58 -30.75
N MET A 106 -6.78 11.63 -30.05
CA MET A 106 -6.19 10.35 -29.71
C MET A 106 -6.40 9.31 -30.81
N SER A 107 -7.59 9.30 -31.42
CA SER A 107 -7.96 8.35 -32.47
C SER A 107 -9.10 8.87 -33.33
N LYS A 108 -9.16 8.40 -34.58
CA LYS A 108 -10.29 8.63 -35.52
C LYS A 108 -11.09 7.35 -35.81
N THR A 109 -10.83 6.29 -35.06
CA THR A 109 -11.52 5.00 -35.17
C THR A 109 -12.44 4.81 -33.98
N GLU A 110 -13.65 4.28 -34.21
CA GLU A 110 -14.69 4.09 -33.19
C GLU A 110 -14.22 3.22 -32.02
N ILE A 111 -13.47 2.16 -32.33
CA ILE A 111 -12.85 1.25 -31.36
C ILE A 111 -11.35 1.54 -31.33
N PHE A 112 -10.82 1.88 -30.16
CA PHE A 112 -9.38 2.01 -29.97
C PHE A 112 -8.95 1.51 -28.59
N TYR A 113 -7.66 1.22 -28.49
CA TYR A 113 -7.00 0.75 -27.27
C TYR A 113 -5.92 1.74 -26.87
N PHE A 114 -5.78 1.99 -25.57
CA PHE A 114 -4.69 2.78 -25.02
C PHE A 114 -4.36 2.36 -23.58
N ASP A 115 -3.14 2.64 -23.15
CA ASP A 115 -2.69 2.33 -21.79
C ASP A 115 -3.14 3.43 -20.82
N LEU A 116 -3.96 3.05 -19.83
CA LEU A 116 -4.50 3.98 -18.84
C LEU A 116 -3.52 4.15 -17.68
N ASN A 117 -2.55 5.05 -17.83
CA ASN A 117 -1.47 5.24 -16.85
C ASN A 117 -1.82 6.19 -15.68
N PHE A 118 -2.86 7.01 -15.84
CA PHE A 118 -3.35 7.96 -14.84
C PHE A 118 -4.85 8.20 -15.07
N ASN A 119 -5.51 8.86 -14.11
CA ASN A 119 -6.90 9.29 -14.25
C ASN A 119 -7.08 10.10 -15.53
N THR A 120 -7.92 9.63 -16.44
CA THR A 120 -8.04 10.17 -17.79
C THR A 120 -9.49 10.49 -18.10
N GLY A 121 -9.72 11.68 -18.65
CA GLY A 121 -10.99 12.05 -19.27
C GLY A 121 -10.81 12.11 -20.79
N ILE A 122 -11.69 11.44 -21.53
CA ILE A 122 -11.73 11.51 -23.00
C ILE A 122 -13.14 11.86 -23.48
N THR A 123 -13.23 12.39 -24.70
CA THR A 123 -14.50 12.75 -25.35
C THR A 123 -14.64 12.04 -26.69
N ALA A 124 -15.75 11.34 -26.90
CA ALA A 124 -16.20 10.87 -28.20
C ALA A 124 -16.92 12.01 -28.94
N ASN A 125 -16.41 12.41 -30.10
CA ASN A 125 -17.01 13.46 -30.92
C ASN A 125 -17.76 12.88 -32.12
N PHE A 126 -18.93 13.43 -32.42
CA PHE A 126 -19.82 13.04 -33.52
C PHE A 126 -20.24 14.25 -34.37
N ASN A 127 -20.75 14.03 -35.59
CA ASN A 127 -21.40 15.06 -36.43
C ASN A 127 -22.85 14.74 -36.73
#